data_AF-A0A9X1MR31-F1
#
_entry.id   AF-A0A9X1MR31-F1
#
_cell.length_a   1.000
_cell.length_b   1.000
_cell.length_c   1.000
_cell.angle_alpha   90.00
_cell.angle_beta   90.00
_cell.angle_gamma   90.00
#
_symmetry.space_group_name_H-M   'P 1'
#
loop_
_entity.id
_entity.type
_entity.pdbx_description
1 polymer ?
#
loop_
_entity_poly.entity_id
_entity_poly.type
_entity_poly.pdbx_seq_one_letter_code
_entity_poly.pdbx_strand_id
1 'polypeptide(L)'
;MMSQALDITSRKSPAPIGFQATNDGITLTARNETIAIRHIIPGTGASGAFVIPLAALADCEGRGDEVVTFRREDDVVIAEWRDGGIPQTARHDVLEVPEMPAVVESTVVCDPALMRALADAVDTADREPTRYAINCIQLRANGQILATDGRQAYVHDGFDFPWNEDLLVPASRVLTRKELAVVPELAIGASDDWVQVRAGEWELWLKINKDARFPRVDEHVPDPNAATTTLQLADEDAQFLIKAMSRLPGGAWSLAVRSTVPPSFISTS
;
A
#
# COMPACT_ATOMS: atom_id res chain seq x y z
N MET A 1 9.47 -3.30 -4.12
CA MET A 1 8.12 -3.14 -3.53
C MET A 1 7.90 -3.98 -2.27
N MET A 2 8.00 -5.31 -2.35
CA MET A 2 7.71 -6.24 -1.23
C MET A 2 8.49 -5.97 0.07
N SER A 3 9.78 -5.63 -0.01
CA SER A 3 10.61 -5.39 1.19
C SER A 3 10.13 -4.24 2.07
N GLN A 4 9.72 -3.13 1.47
CA GLN A 4 9.21 -1.98 2.22
C GLN A 4 7.76 -2.19 2.69
N ALA A 5 7.01 -3.02 1.98
CA ALA A 5 5.63 -3.29 2.33
C ALA A 5 5.48 -4.17 3.58
N LEU A 6 6.54 -4.90 3.93
CA LEU A 6 6.60 -5.76 5.10
C LEU A 6 7.27 -5.11 6.31
N ASP A 7 7.56 -3.79 6.24
CA ASP A 7 8.31 -3.02 7.26
C ASP A 7 9.59 -3.72 7.74
N ILE A 8 10.33 -4.31 6.78
CA ILE A 8 11.57 -5.04 7.09
C ILE A 8 12.68 -4.03 7.42
N THR A 9 12.74 -3.66 8.70
CA THR A 9 13.82 -2.90 9.30
C THR A 9 14.78 -3.87 10.00
N SER A 10 15.73 -4.42 9.25
CA SER A 10 16.93 -5.12 9.77
C SER A 10 16.75 -6.43 10.56
N ARG A 11 17.34 -7.51 9.99
CA ARG A 11 18.03 -8.69 10.59
C ARG A 11 17.38 -9.58 11.66
N LYS A 12 16.23 -9.27 12.26
CA LYS A 12 15.72 -10.09 13.38
C LYS A 12 14.83 -11.29 13.00
N SER A 13 14.35 -11.36 11.76
CA SER A 13 13.75 -12.58 11.19
C SER A 13 13.78 -12.47 9.67
N PRO A 14 14.18 -13.52 8.93
CA PRO A 14 14.12 -13.49 7.47
C PRO A 14 12.65 -13.48 7.06
N ALA A 15 12.15 -12.32 6.61
CA ALA A 15 10.82 -12.25 6.05
C ALA A 15 10.73 -13.24 4.87
N PRO A 16 9.83 -14.24 4.90
CA PRO A 16 9.77 -15.25 3.85
C PRO A 16 9.21 -14.64 2.56
N ILE A 17 9.78 -15.05 1.43
CA ILE A 17 9.20 -14.84 0.10
C ILE A 17 8.96 -16.20 -0.55
N GLY A 18 7.71 -16.46 -0.91
CA GLY A 18 7.27 -17.64 -1.63
C GLY A 18 7.34 -17.42 -3.14
N PHE A 19 7.76 -18.45 -3.85
CA PHE A 19 7.73 -18.55 -5.30
C PHE A 19 6.86 -19.74 -5.65
N GLN A 20 5.87 -19.51 -6.50
CA GLN A 20 5.04 -20.55 -7.09
C GLN A 20 5.02 -20.35 -8.60
N ALA A 21 5.72 -21.22 -9.32
CA ALA A 21 5.64 -21.26 -10.78
C ALA A 21 4.39 -22.04 -11.21
N THR A 22 3.66 -21.47 -12.17
CA THR A 22 2.52 -22.07 -12.87
C THR A 22 2.73 -21.93 -14.38
N ASN A 23 1.82 -22.50 -15.17
CA ASN A 23 1.87 -22.33 -16.62
C ASN A 23 1.62 -20.88 -17.07
N ASP A 24 1.02 -20.06 -16.21
CA ASP A 24 0.63 -18.68 -16.51
C ASP A 24 1.67 -17.65 -16.00
N GLY A 25 2.67 -18.10 -15.24
CA GLY A 25 3.72 -17.24 -14.74
C GLY A 25 4.33 -17.69 -13.43
N ILE A 26 4.89 -16.73 -12.71
CA ILE A 26 5.44 -16.93 -11.37
C ILE A 26 4.65 -16.05 -10.41
N THR A 27 4.01 -16.68 -9.43
CA THR A 27 3.39 -15.98 -8.30
C THR A 27 4.42 -15.81 -7.20
N LEU A 28 4.69 -14.55 -6.85
CA LEU A 28 5.47 -14.17 -5.68
C LEU A 28 4.53 -13.87 -4.53
N THR A 29 4.80 -14.40 -3.35
CA THR A 29 4.02 -14.11 -2.13
C THR A 29 4.92 -13.70 -0.99
N ALA A 30 4.46 -12.75 -0.17
CA ALA A 30 5.15 -12.38 1.05
C ALA A 30 4.15 -11.82 2.07
N ARG A 31 4.40 -12.06 3.36
CA ARG A 31 3.45 -11.72 4.42
C ARG A 31 4.15 -11.39 5.74
N ASN A 32 3.58 -10.46 6.49
CA ASN A 32 3.79 -10.29 7.93
C ASN A 32 2.45 -10.38 8.68
N GLU A 33 2.41 -10.00 9.95
CA GLU A 33 1.19 -10.12 10.76
C GLU A 33 0.02 -9.26 10.26
N THR A 34 0.30 -8.10 9.68
CA THR A 34 -0.71 -7.10 9.33
C THR A 34 -0.91 -6.90 7.83
N ILE A 35 0.00 -7.41 7.00
CA ILE A 35 0.03 -7.21 5.56
C ILE A 35 0.40 -8.52 4.87
N ALA A 36 -0.33 -8.89 3.82
CA ALA A 36 0.07 -9.92 2.87
C ALA A 36 0.06 -9.38 1.44
N ILE A 37 0.93 -9.90 0.59
CA ILE A 37 1.13 -9.43 -0.77
C ILE A 37 1.29 -10.61 -1.70
N ARG A 38 0.64 -10.53 -2.84
CA ARG A 38 0.85 -11.40 -3.98
C ARG A 38 1.16 -10.56 -5.21
N HIS A 39 2.11 -11.02 -6.00
CA HIS A 39 2.43 -10.43 -7.30
C HIS A 39 2.55 -11.54 -8.33
N ILE A 40 1.93 -11.36 -9.49
CA ILE A 40 2.04 -12.31 -10.60
C ILE A 40 2.99 -11.73 -11.63
N ILE A 41 4.06 -12.46 -11.94
CA ILE A 41 4.94 -12.16 -13.07
C ILE A 41 4.46 -13.03 -14.23
N PRO A 42 3.86 -12.46 -15.29
CA PRO A 42 3.42 -13.24 -16.44
C PRO A 42 4.61 -13.95 -17.12
N GLY A 43 4.38 -15.17 -17.59
CA GLY A 43 5.39 -15.91 -18.33
C GLY A 43 5.16 -17.41 -18.30
N THR A 44 6.12 -18.17 -18.81
CA THR A 44 6.10 -19.64 -18.74
C THR A 44 7.08 -20.10 -17.69
N GLY A 45 6.56 -20.56 -16.55
CA GLY A 45 7.35 -21.18 -15.49
C GLY A 45 7.35 -22.70 -15.59
N ALA A 46 8.50 -23.33 -15.28
CA ALA A 46 8.50 -24.76 -14.97
C ALA A 46 7.88 -24.95 -13.57
N SER A 47 6.88 -25.83 -13.46
CA SER A 47 6.13 -26.06 -12.21
C SER A 47 7.06 -26.31 -11.02
N GLY A 48 6.81 -25.61 -9.91
CA GLY A 48 7.60 -25.72 -8.69
C GLY A 48 7.24 -24.67 -7.65
N ALA A 49 7.48 -25.00 -6.38
CA ALA A 49 7.21 -24.12 -5.25
C ALA A 49 8.36 -24.17 -4.24
N PHE A 50 8.78 -23.01 -3.76
CA PHE A 50 9.75 -22.88 -2.68
C PHE A 50 9.61 -21.53 -1.98
N VAL A 51 10.19 -21.43 -0.79
CA VAL A 51 10.21 -20.19 0.01
C VAL A 51 11.63 -19.98 0.47
N ILE A 52 12.13 -18.76 0.34
CA ILE A 52 13.47 -18.36 0.78
C ILE A 52 13.38 -17.07 1.59
N PRO A 53 14.41 -16.72 2.36
CA PRO A 53 14.53 -15.40 2.96
C PRO A 53 14.42 -14.30 1.89
N LEU A 54 13.63 -13.24 2.12
CA LEU A 54 13.56 -12.11 1.19
C LEU A 54 14.94 -11.48 0.96
N ALA A 55 15.81 -11.51 1.96
CA ALA A 55 17.18 -11.04 1.86
C ALA A 55 17.99 -11.77 0.77
N ALA A 56 17.61 -12.99 0.38
CA ALA A 56 18.24 -13.72 -0.73
C ALA A 56 18.14 -12.97 -2.07
N LEU A 57 17.09 -12.17 -2.26
CA LEU A 57 16.96 -11.35 -3.47
C LEU A 57 18.04 -10.27 -3.59
N ALA A 58 18.64 -9.85 -2.47
CA ALA A 58 19.73 -8.88 -2.48
C ALA A 58 21.03 -9.47 -3.04
N ASP A 59 21.22 -10.79 -2.96
CA ASP A 59 22.43 -11.45 -3.47
C ASP A 59 22.48 -11.44 -5.00
N CYS A 60 21.31 -11.49 -5.65
CA CYS A 60 21.18 -11.40 -7.10
C CYS A 60 20.75 -10.01 -7.62
N GLU A 61 20.73 -8.98 -6.76
CA GLU A 61 20.39 -7.62 -7.17
C GLU A 61 21.54 -7.01 -8.00
N GLY A 62 21.23 -6.57 -9.22
CA GLY A 62 22.21 -6.03 -10.16
C GLY A 62 21.65 -4.90 -11.03
N ARG A 63 22.52 -4.28 -11.82
CA ARG A 63 22.13 -3.21 -12.75
C ARG A 63 21.64 -3.72 -14.10
N GLY A 64 21.87 -4.99 -14.40
CA GLY A 64 21.47 -5.63 -15.65
C GLY A 64 20.09 -6.28 -15.56
N ASP A 65 19.60 -6.73 -16.71
CA ASP A 65 18.40 -7.55 -16.90
C ASP A 65 18.74 -9.04 -17.06
N GLU A 66 19.93 -9.45 -16.62
CA GLU A 66 20.37 -10.85 -16.67
C GLU A 66 19.42 -11.73 -15.84
N VAL A 67 18.99 -12.84 -16.44
CA VAL A 67 18.00 -13.74 -15.83
C VAL A 67 18.59 -14.45 -14.62
N VAL A 68 17.88 -14.38 -13.49
CA VAL A 68 18.17 -15.18 -12.30
C VAL A 68 17.37 -16.47 -12.37
N THR A 69 18.06 -17.61 -12.28
CA THR A 69 17.43 -18.94 -12.24
C THR A 69 17.47 -19.47 -10.83
N PHE A 70 16.32 -19.92 -10.33
CA PHE A 70 16.21 -20.60 -9.05
C PHE A 70 15.95 -22.10 -9.25
N ARG A 71 16.67 -22.94 -8.52
CA ARG A 71 16.49 -24.39 -8.50
C ARG A 71 16.39 -24.88 -7.07
N ARG A 72 15.38 -25.69 -6.79
CA ARG A 72 15.25 -26.37 -5.49
C ARG A 72 15.97 -27.71 -5.51
N GLU A 73 16.78 -27.95 -4.49
CA GLU A 73 17.46 -29.20 -4.16
C GLU A 73 17.15 -29.54 -2.70
N ASP A 74 16.11 -30.36 -2.49
CA ASP A 74 15.58 -30.74 -1.17
C ASP A 74 15.25 -29.52 -0.28
N ASP A 75 16.09 -29.29 0.74
CA ASP A 75 15.97 -28.23 1.74
C ASP A 75 16.78 -26.96 1.39
N VAL A 76 17.38 -26.92 0.20
CA VAL A 76 18.18 -25.79 -0.28
C VAL A 76 17.64 -25.30 -1.62
N VAL A 77 17.61 -23.98 -1.80
CA VAL A 77 17.39 -23.33 -3.09
C VAL A 77 18.71 -22.72 -3.56
N ILE A 78 19.08 -23.02 -4.79
CA ILE A 78 20.24 -22.46 -5.48
C ILE A 78 19.74 -21.36 -6.42
N ALA A 79 20.28 -20.15 -6.26
CA ALA A 79 20.12 -19.05 -7.20
C ALA A 79 21.36 -18.97 -8.09
N GLU A 80 21.16 -18.89 -9.40
CA GLU A 80 22.22 -18.78 -10.42
C GLU A 80 21.93 -17.59 -11.32
N TRP A 81 22.93 -16.74 -11.54
CA TRP A 81 22.82 -15.58 -12.44
C TRP A 81 24.18 -15.25 -13.06
N ARG A 82 24.22 -14.24 -13.92
CA ARG A 82 25.46 -13.64 -14.41
C ARG A 82 25.58 -12.23 -13.85
N ASP A 83 26.81 -11.82 -13.55
CA ASP A 83 27.16 -10.43 -13.22
C ASP A 83 28.34 -10.01 -14.10
N GLY A 84 28.09 -9.11 -15.04
CA GLY A 84 29.09 -8.70 -16.03
C GLY A 84 29.59 -9.88 -16.89
N GLY A 85 28.70 -10.85 -17.15
CA GLY A 85 29.04 -12.09 -17.86
C GLY A 85 29.71 -13.17 -17.01
N ILE A 86 30.02 -12.91 -15.74
CA ILE A 86 30.62 -13.86 -14.81
C ILE A 86 29.50 -14.67 -14.12
N PRO A 87 29.49 -16.01 -14.21
CA PRO A 87 28.52 -16.82 -13.49
C PRO A 87 28.65 -16.68 -11.97
N GLN A 88 27.52 -16.44 -11.31
CA GLN A 88 27.39 -16.33 -9.86
C GLN A 88 26.42 -17.39 -9.33
N THR A 89 26.59 -17.77 -8.07
CA THR A 89 25.73 -18.76 -7.41
C THR A 89 25.58 -18.44 -5.92
N ALA A 90 24.35 -18.51 -5.42
CA ALA A 90 24.04 -18.39 -4.00
C ALA A 90 23.16 -19.57 -3.54
N ARG A 91 23.26 -19.93 -2.25
CA ARG A 91 22.51 -21.03 -1.64
C ARG A 91 21.71 -20.50 -0.46
N HIS A 92 20.44 -20.88 -0.38
CA HIS A 92 19.52 -20.45 0.67
C HIS A 92 18.76 -21.65 1.24
N ASP A 93 18.59 -21.67 2.56
CA ASP A 93 17.74 -22.65 3.21
C ASP A 93 16.27 -22.39 2.84
N VAL A 94 15.53 -23.47 2.58
CA VAL A 94 14.09 -23.42 2.35
C VAL A 94 13.40 -23.07 3.67
N LEU A 95 12.50 -22.08 3.63
CA LEU A 95 11.66 -21.72 4.75
C LEU A 95 10.27 -22.39 4.64
N GLU A 96 9.52 -22.34 5.74
CA GLU A 96 8.12 -22.73 5.73
C GLU A 96 7.27 -21.77 4.89
N VAL A 97 6.25 -22.32 4.22
CA VAL A 97 5.31 -21.54 3.42
C VAL A 97 4.40 -20.75 4.34
N PRO A 98 4.42 -19.41 4.28
CA PRO A 98 3.46 -18.62 5.03
C PRO A 98 2.06 -18.86 4.47
N GLU A 99 1.09 -19.15 5.34
CA GLU A 99 -0.31 -19.22 4.96
C GLU A 99 -0.76 -17.84 4.45
N MET A 100 -1.35 -17.79 3.26
CA MET A 100 -1.87 -16.54 2.69
C MET A 100 -3.33 -16.35 3.10
N PRO A 101 -3.79 -15.10 3.32
CA PRO A 101 -5.22 -14.83 3.47
C PRO A 101 -6.00 -15.36 2.26
N ALA A 102 -7.22 -15.84 2.52
CA ALA A 102 -8.12 -16.24 1.46
C ALA A 102 -8.42 -15.06 0.51
N VAL A 103 -8.66 -15.39 -0.76
CA VAL A 103 -9.13 -14.40 -1.73
C VAL A 103 -10.50 -13.92 -1.31
N VAL A 104 -10.72 -12.60 -1.37
CA VAL A 104 -12.02 -12.01 -1.04
C VAL A 104 -12.97 -12.20 -2.22
N GLU A 105 -14.08 -12.89 -2.01
CA GLU A 105 -15.01 -13.21 -3.10
C GLU A 105 -15.81 -12.00 -3.60
N SER A 106 -16.19 -11.09 -2.70
CA SER A 106 -16.94 -9.88 -3.04
C SER A 106 -16.02 -8.68 -3.14
N THR A 107 -15.77 -8.24 -4.38
CA THR A 107 -15.01 -7.03 -4.69
C THR A 107 -15.80 -6.11 -5.60
N VAL A 108 -15.60 -4.80 -5.46
CA VAL A 108 -16.13 -3.79 -6.36
C VAL A 108 -14.98 -3.13 -7.12
N VAL A 109 -15.23 -2.80 -8.39
CA VAL A 109 -14.29 -2.02 -9.20
C VAL A 109 -14.33 -0.57 -8.71
N CYS A 110 -13.16 0.04 -8.56
CA CYS A 110 -13.00 1.39 -8.01
C CYS A 110 -12.40 2.34 -9.03
N ASP A 111 -12.66 3.64 -8.84
CA ASP A 111 -11.93 4.69 -9.54
C ASP A 111 -10.43 4.62 -9.15
N PRO A 112 -9.49 4.69 -10.11
CA PRO A 112 -8.05 4.76 -9.83
C PRO A 112 -7.64 5.86 -8.84
N ALA A 113 -8.44 6.91 -8.68
CA ALA A 113 -8.28 7.95 -7.67
C ALA A 113 -8.24 7.39 -6.23
N LEU A 114 -8.85 6.22 -5.97
CA LEU A 114 -8.79 5.55 -4.67
C LEU A 114 -7.36 5.28 -4.21
N MET A 115 -6.47 4.84 -5.11
CA MET A 115 -5.06 4.60 -4.73
C MET A 115 -4.35 5.90 -4.35
N ARG A 116 -4.68 7.02 -5.00
CA ARG A 116 -4.15 8.33 -4.61
C ARG A 116 -4.67 8.73 -3.22
N ALA A 117 -5.96 8.54 -2.96
CA ALA A 117 -6.56 8.89 -1.68
C ALA A 117 -6.01 8.04 -0.52
N LEU A 118 -5.82 6.73 -0.74
CA LEU A 118 -5.16 5.84 0.21
C LEU A 118 -3.71 6.27 0.47
N ALA A 119 -2.97 6.66 -0.57
CA ALA A 119 -1.60 7.14 -0.41
C ALA A 119 -1.53 8.45 0.41
N ASP A 120 -2.41 9.41 0.13
CA ASP A 120 -2.46 10.68 0.86
C ASP A 120 -2.91 10.48 2.33
N ALA A 121 -3.81 9.51 2.58
CA ALA A 121 -4.18 9.08 3.93
C ALA A 121 -2.99 8.47 4.68
N VAL A 122 -2.20 7.59 4.03
CA VAL A 122 -0.99 6.99 4.62
C VAL A 122 0.07 8.05 4.94
N ASP A 123 0.24 9.04 4.07
CA ASP A 123 1.19 10.14 4.29
C ASP A 123 0.75 11.08 5.43
N THR A 124 -0.54 11.04 5.81
CA THR A 124 -1.11 11.83 6.93
C THR A 124 -1.08 11.08 8.26
N ALA A 125 -1.16 9.76 8.26
CA ALA A 125 -1.20 8.95 9.47
C ALA A 125 0.12 9.01 10.25
N ASP A 126 0.05 8.98 11.58
CA ASP A 126 1.24 8.79 12.41
C ASP A 126 1.77 7.36 12.21
N ARG A 127 3.02 7.12 12.55
CA ARG A 127 3.69 5.83 12.41
C ARG A 127 3.91 5.19 13.78
N GLU A 128 3.83 5.98 14.85
CA GLU A 128 3.94 5.48 16.21
C GLU A 128 2.56 5.04 16.74
N PRO A 129 2.42 3.80 17.22
CA PRO A 129 1.18 3.36 17.84
C PRO A 129 0.97 4.14 19.14
N THR A 130 -0.21 4.72 19.32
CA THR A 130 -0.61 5.40 20.55
C THR A 130 -1.84 4.74 21.17
N ARG A 131 -2.46 5.36 22.17
CA ARG A 131 -3.77 4.93 22.70
C ARG A 131 -4.85 4.87 21.62
N TYR A 132 -4.75 5.72 20.60
CA TYR A 132 -5.59 5.70 19.42
C TYR A 132 -4.82 5.10 18.25
N ALA A 133 -5.51 4.40 17.35
CA ALA A 133 -4.90 3.85 16.15
C ALA A 133 -4.75 4.89 15.04
N ILE A 134 -4.03 5.96 15.35
CA ILE A 134 -3.65 7.01 14.39
C ILE A 134 -2.58 6.53 13.40
N ASN A 135 -2.03 5.33 13.63
CA ASN A 135 -1.20 4.57 12.68
C ASN A 135 -2.00 3.67 11.73
N CYS A 136 -3.31 3.82 11.74
CA CYS A 136 -4.23 3.20 10.81
C CYS A 136 -4.94 4.26 9.98
N ILE A 137 -5.53 3.82 8.86
CA ILE A 137 -6.51 4.58 8.10
C ILE A 137 -7.89 3.94 8.32
N GLN A 138 -8.92 4.76 8.47
CA GLN A 138 -10.30 4.29 8.61
C GLN A 138 -11.00 4.38 7.26
N LEU A 139 -11.54 3.25 6.80
CA LEU A 139 -12.32 3.12 5.58
C LEU A 139 -13.79 2.93 5.97
N ARG A 140 -14.61 3.96 5.76
CA ARG A 140 -15.97 3.99 6.28
C ARG A 140 -16.98 3.37 5.35
N ALA A 141 -18.05 2.79 5.89
CA ALA A 141 -19.13 2.20 5.10
C ALA A 141 -19.82 3.20 4.15
N ASN A 142 -19.78 4.49 4.49
CA ASN A 142 -20.32 5.57 3.67
C ASN A 142 -19.37 6.09 2.57
N GLY A 143 -18.24 5.41 2.34
CA GLY A 143 -17.33 5.77 1.26
C GLY A 143 -16.22 6.76 1.60
N GLN A 144 -16.07 7.11 2.89
CA GLN A 144 -15.04 8.04 3.33
C GLN A 144 -13.74 7.32 3.71
N ILE A 145 -12.62 7.98 3.45
CA ILE A 145 -11.28 7.59 3.92
C ILE A 145 -10.79 8.65 4.91
N LEU A 146 -10.47 8.22 6.12
CA LEU A 146 -10.01 9.09 7.19
C LEU A 146 -8.60 8.70 7.64
N ALA A 147 -7.76 9.70 7.90
CA ALA A 147 -6.45 9.56 8.53
C ALA A 147 -6.11 10.79 9.40
N THR A 148 -5.25 10.62 10.40
CA THR A 148 -4.77 11.72 11.23
C THR A 148 -3.45 11.35 11.90
N ASP A 149 -2.59 12.33 12.15
CA ASP A 149 -1.40 12.24 13.01
C ASP A 149 -1.63 12.92 14.37
N GLY A 150 -2.87 13.26 14.70
CA GLY A 150 -3.23 14.05 15.89
C GLY A 150 -2.92 15.55 15.78
N ARG A 151 -2.30 16.01 14.69
CA ARG A 151 -2.01 17.43 14.40
C ARG A 151 -2.82 17.96 13.22
N GLN A 152 -3.08 17.10 12.23
CA GLN A 152 -3.90 17.37 11.06
C GLN A 152 -4.83 16.18 10.79
N ALA A 153 -5.88 16.42 10.01
CA ALA A 153 -6.86 15.43 9.60
C ALA A 153 -6.94 15.38 8.08
N TYR A 154 -7.02 14.17 7.54
CA TYR A 154 -7.34 13.89 6.15
C TYR A 154 -8.71 13.22 6.09
N VAL A 155 -9.59 13.78 5.27
CA VAL A 155 -10.93 13.24 4.97
C VAL A 155 -11.11 13.30 3.46
N HIS A 156 -11.42 12.17 2.85
CA HIS A 156 -11.73 12.10 1.42
C HIS A 156 -12.96 11.23 1.19
N ASP A 157 -13.93 11.80 0.49
CA ASP A 157 -15.23 11.18 0.24
C ASP A 157 -15.34 10.70 -1.21
N GLY A 158 -16.43 9.99 -1.53
CA GLY A 158 -16.80 9.67 -2.91
C GLY A 158 -16.37 8.29 -3.40
N PHE A 159 -16.06 7.36 -2.50
CA PHE A 159 -15.81 5.95 -2.85
C PHE A 159 -17.00 5.08 -2.50
N ASP A 160 -17.15 3.95 -3.20
CA ASP A 160 -18.17 2.95 -2.87
C ASP A 160 -17.46 1.70 -2.35
N PHE A 161 -17.67 1.38 -1.08
CA PHE A 161 -17.06 0.22 -0.44
C PHE A 161 -18.06 -0.92 -0.24
N PRO A 162 -17.66 -2.20 -0.42
CA PRO A 162 -18.56 -3.34 -0.35
C PRO A 162 -18.79 -3.86 1.07
N TRP A 163 -18.81 -2.98 2.07
CA TRP A 163 -19.02 -3.32 3.47
C TRP A 163 -19.95 -2.31 4.15
N ASN A 164 -20.59 -2.74 5.25
CA ASN A 164 -21.60 -1.96 5.96
C ASN A 164 -21.09 -1.39 7.30
N GLU A 165 -19.86 -1.70 7.69
CA GLU A 165 -19.24 -1.24 8.93
C GLU A 165 -17.91 -0.56 8.65
N ASP A 166 -17.54 0.42 9.46
CA ASP A 166 -16.25 1.11 9.31
C ASP A 166 -15.09 0.14 9.60
N LEU A 167 -14.17 0.02 8.66
CA LEU A 167 -13.00 -0.85 8.77
C LEU A 167 -11.76 -0.02 9.09
N LEU A 168 -10.92 -0.55 9.97
CA LEU A 168 -9.66 0.08 10.34
C LEU A 168 -8.49 -0.78 9.86
N VAL A 169 -7.62 -0.23 9.03
CA VAL A 169 -6.48 -0.96 8.42
C VAL A 169 -5.16 -0.22 8.63
N PRO A 170 -4.02 -0.91 8.70
CA PRO A 170 -2.72 -0.26 8.89
C PRO A 170 -2.41 0.77 7.80
N ALA A 171 -1.87 1.92 8.21
CA ALA A 171 -1.38 2.95 7.29
C ALA A 171 -0.05 2.52 6.66
N SER A 172 -0.11 1.57 5.72
CA SER A 172 1.07 0.97 5.13
C SER A 172 1.61 1.74 3.93
N ARG A 173 2.93 1.94 3.90
CA ARG A 173 3.66 2.51 2.75
C ARG A 173 3.54 1.68 1.48
N VAL A 174 3.05 0.43 1.54
CA VAL A 174 2.73 -0.32 0.32
C VAL A 174 1.70 0.42 -0.53
N LEU A 175 0.76 1.14 0.09
CA LEU A 175 -0.30 1.86 -0.62
C LEU A 175 0.22 3.13 -1.32
N THR A 176 1.40 3.63 -0.98
CA THR A 176 1.99 4.83 -1.61
C THR A 176 2.84 4.50 -2.85
N ARG A 177 2.88 3.22 -3.24
CA ARG A 177 3.74 2.73 -4.33
C ARG A 177 3.19 3.10 -5.70
N LYS A 178 4.09 3.57 -6.56
CA LYS A 178 3.75 4.03 -7.91
C LYS A 178 3.26 2.88 -8.78
N GLU A 179 3.76 1.68 -8.52
CA GLU A 179 3.39 0.43 -9.17
C GLU A 179 1.91 0.09 -8.99
N LEU A 180 1.27 0.58 -7.92
CA LEU A 180 -0.17 0.41 -7.68
C LEU A 180 -1.01 1.56 -8.24
N ALA A 181 -0.40 2.72 -8.49
CA ALA A 181 -1.11 3.94 -8.88
C ALA A 181 -1.45 3.99 -10.38
N VAL A 182 -0.83 3.14 -11.19
CA VAL A 182 -1.01 3.10 -12.65
C VAL A 182 -1.36 1.68 -13.06
N VAL A 183 -2.62 1.31 -12.83
CA VAL A 183 -3.14 -0.03 -13.15
C VAL A 183 -4.41 0.07 -13.99
N PRO A 184 -4.64 -0.90 -14.90
CA PRO A 184 -5.80 -0.88 -15.80
C PRO A 184 -7.13 -1.07 -15.06
N GLU A 185 -7.11 -1.82 -13.96
CA GLU A 185 -8.27 -2.10 -13.12
C GLU A 185 -7.84 -2.12 -11.66
N LEU A 186 -8.65 -1.46 -10.83
CA LEU A 186 -8.53 -1.43 -9.38
C LEU A 186 -9.82 -2.00 -8.79
N ALA A 187 -9.69 -2.94 -7.88
CA ALA A 187 -10.83 -3.47 -7.13
C ALA A 187 -10.51 -3.56 -5.64
N ILE A 188 -11.53 -3.37 -4.81
CA ILE A 188 -11.43 -3.51 -3.36
C ILE A 188 -12.53 -4.41 -2.82
N GLY A 189 -12.21 -5.16 -1.77
CA GLY A 189 -13.17 -5.99 -1.04
C GLY A 189 -12.73 -6.19 0.40
N ALA A 190 -13.59 -6.77 1.21
CA ALA A 190 -13.25 -7.20 2.56
C ALA A 190 -13.76 -8.62 2.85
N SER A 191 -13.00 -9.36 3.66
CA SER A 191 -13.49 -10.49 4.44
C SER A 191 -13.59 -10.08 5.91
N ASP A 192 -13.91 -11.03 6.79
CA ASP A 192 -13.99 -10.77 8.22
C ASP A 192 -12.69 -10.19 8.79
N ASP A 193 -11.52 -10.60 8.29
CA ASP A 193 -10.22 -10.25 8.88
C ASP A 193 -9.32 -9.38 8.01
N TRP A 194 -9.65 -9.20 6.72
CA TRP A 194 -8.77 -8.55 5.76
C TRP A 194 -9.53 -7.66 4.78
N VAL A 195 -8.99 -6.47 4.51
CA VAL A 195 -9.33 -5.70 3.31
C VAL A 195 -8.37 -6.14 2.20
N GLN A 196 -8.92 -6.54 1.05
CA GLN A 196 -8.15 -6.86 -0.14
C GLN A 196 -8.21 -5.72 -1.16
N VAL A 197 -7.04 -5.29 -1.66
CA VAL A 197 -6.91 -4.39 -2.81
C VAL A 197 -6.27 -5.17 -3.95
N ARG A 198 -6.91 -5.20 -5.12
CA ARG A 198 -6.39 -5.77 -6.37
C ARG A 198 -6.07 -4.64 -7.34
N ALA A 199 -4.84 -4.57 -7.81
CA ALA A 199 -4.35 -3.53 -8.69
C ALA A 199 -3.49 -4.18 -9.78
N GLY A 200 -4.11 -4.52 -10.91
CA GLY A 200 -3.45 -5.29 -11.97
C GLY A 200 -2.88 -6.62 -11.46
N GLU A 201 -1.56 -6.78 -11.60
CA GLU A 201 -0.82 -7.99 -11.18
C GLU A 201 -0.56 -8.07 -9.66
N TRP A 202 -0.95 -7.04 -8.91
CA TRP A 202 -0.78 -6.96 -7.46
C TRP A 202 -2.08 -7.30 -6.72
N GLU A 203 -1.98 -8.14 -5.70
CA GLU A 203 -3.00 -8.28 -4.67
C GLU A 203 -2.39 -7.99 -3.30
N LEU A 204 -3.09 -7.16 -2.52
CA LEU A 204 -2.69 -6.73 -1.19
C LEU A 204 -3.79 -7.10 -0.21
N TRP A 205 -3.42 -7.60 0.95
CA TRP A 205 -4.33 -7.77 2.08
C TRP A 205 -3.82 -6.94 3.24
N LEU A 206 -4.71 -6.14 3.82
CA LEU A 206 -4.47 -5.33 5.00
C LEU A 206 -5.33 -5.88 6.14
N LYS A 207 -4.71 -6.26 7.24
CA LYS A 207 -5.42 -6.85 8.38
C LYS A 207 -6.33 -5.81 9.01
N ILE A 208 -7.60 -6.18 9.22
CA ILE A 208 -8.57 -5.33 9.91
C ILE A 208 -8.23 -5.33 11.40
N ASN A 209 -8.06 -4.13 11.96
CA ASN A 209 -7.81 -3.94 13.37
C ASN A 209 -9.14 -3.77 14.12
N LYS A 210 -9.65 -4.88 14.67
CA LYS A 210 -10.95 -4.95 15.37
C LYS A 210 -10.88 -4.42 16.82
N ASP A 211 -9.70 -4.41 17.42
CA ASP A 211 -9.52 -4.09 18.83
C ASP A 211 -9.21 -2.60 19.07
N ALA A 212 -8.74 -1.92 18.03
CA ALA A 212 -8.34 -0.53 18.14
C ALA A 212 -9.51 0.45 17.97
N ARG A 213 -9.31 1.66 18.51
CA ARG A 213 -10.24 2.78 18.36
C ARG A 213 -9.59 3.88 17.54
N PHE A 214 -10.27 4.26 16.47
CA PHE A 214 -9.93 5.46 15.71
C PHE A 214 -10.52 6.71 16.40
N PRO A 215 -9.83 7.86 16.40
CA PRO A 215 -10.37 9.09 16.98
C PRO A 215 -11.58 9.59 16.18
N ARG A 216 -12.44 10.38 16.83
CA ARG A 216 -13.61 11.01 16.18
C ARG A 216 -13.18 12.25 15.41
N VAL A 217 -12.53 12.04 14.28
CA VAL A 217 -11.97 13.13 13.46
C VAL A 217 -13.04 14.13 13.03
N ASP A 218 -14.27 13.69 12.74
CA ASP A 218 -15.35 14.58 12.28
C ASP A 218 -15.73 15.65 13.30
N GLU A 219 -15.59 15.38 14.61
CA GLU A 219 -15.85 16.37 15.66
C GLU A 219 -14.85 17.55 15.60
N HIS A 220 -13.77 17.42 14.83
CA HIS A 220 -12.72 18.42 14.65
C HIS A 220 -12.63 18.98 13.23
N VAL A 221 -13.41 18.47 12.27
CA VAL A 221 -13.47 19.03 10.91
C VAL A 221 -14.58 20.08 10.88
N PRO A 222 -14.26 21.37 10.66
CA PRO A 222 -15.28 22.42 10.60
C PRO A 222 -16.20 22.20 9.40
N ASP A 223 -17.51 22.46 9.59
CA ASP A 223 -18.47 22.49 8.48
C ASP A 223 -18.06 23.59 7.48
N PRO A 224 -17.82 23.26 6.19
CA PRO A 224 -17.50 24.26 5.17
C PRO A 224 -18.53 25.38 5.07
N ASN A 225 -19.80 25.11 5.36
CA ASN A 225 -20.87 26.11 5.34
C ASN A 225 -20.84 27.07 6.53
N ALA A 226 -20.11 26.71 7.60
CA ALA A 226 -19.88 27.57 8.75
C ALA A 226 -18.66 28.50 8.56
N ALA A 227 -17.96 28.41 7.42
CA ALA A 227 -16.79 29.23 7.14
C ALA A 227 -17.17 30.73 7.08
N THR A 228 -16.57 31.53 7.96
CA THR A 228 -16.75 32.99 7.97
C THR A 228 -15.95 33.68 6.85
N THR A 229 -14.94 33.00 6.31
CA THR A 229 -14.06 33.55 5.27
C THR A 229 -13.59 32.43 4.37
N THR A 230 -13.66 32.67 3.05
CA THR A 230 -13.18 31.76 2.02
C THR A 230 -12.12 32.47 1.21
N LEU A 231 -10.95 31.85 1.06
CA LEU A 231 -9.91 32.28 0.13
C LEU A 231 -9.90 31.33 -1.05
N GLN A 232 -10.14 31.87 -2.25
CA GLN A 232 -9.97 31.13 -3.49
C GLN A 232 -8.64 31.53 -4.12
N LEU A 233 -7.83 30.53 -4.47
CA LEU A 233 -6.56 30.71 -5.18
C LEU A 233 -6.72 30.18 -6.60
N ALA A 234 -6.15 30.89 -7.58
CA ALA A 234 -6.02 30.34 -8.93
C ALA A 234 -5.06 29.14 -8.91
N ASP A 235 -5.25 28.19 -9.82
CA ASP A 235 -4.40 26.98 -9.90
C ASP A 235 -2.91 27.32 -10.03
N GLU A 236 -2.60 28.37 -10.81
CA GLU A 236 -1.23 28.88 -11.00
C GLU A 236 -0.63 29.39 -9.68
N ASP A 237 -1.41 30.14 -8.90
CA ASP A 237 -1.00 30.67 -7.60
C ASP A 237 -0.86 29.56 -6.55
N ALA A 238 -1.75 28.58 -6.55
CA ALA A 238 -1.65 27.41 -5.68
C ALA A 238 -0.36 26.61 -5.96
N GLN A 239 -0.05 26.36 -7.23
CA GLN A 239 1.19 25.70 -7.63
C GLN A 239 2.43 26.53 -7.26
N PHE A 240 2.36 27.86 -7.42
CA PHE A 240 3.43 28.75 -6.99
C PHE A 240 3.65 28.67 -5.48
N LEU A 241 2.58 28.72 -4.69
CA LEU A 241 2.63 28.60 -3.23
C LEU A 241 3.25 27.27 -2.80
N ILE A 242 2.84 26.15 -3.40
CA ILE A 242 3.43 24.82 -3.12
C ILE A 242 4.95 24.84 -3.35
N LYS A 243 5.42 25.44 -4.45
CA LYS A 243 6.86 25.55 -4.76
C LYS A 243 7.60 26.47 -3.78
N ALA A 244 6.94 27.53 -3.34
CA ALA A 244 7.51 28.52 -2.42
C ALA A 244 7.44 28.08 -0.94
N MET A 245 6.62 27.07 -0.60
CA MET A 245 6.30 26.68 0.77
C MET A 245 7.52 26.34 1.62
N SER A 246 8.53 25.68 1.03
CA SER A 246 9.80 25.36 1.71
C SER A 246 10.62 26.58 2.14
N ARG A 247 10.32 27.77 1.58
CA ARG A 247 11.02 29.03 1.85
C ARG A 247 10.24 29.94 2.81
N LEU A 248 9.02 29.58 3.16
CA LEU A 248 8.21 30.33 4.11
C LEU A 248 8.66 30.05 5.56
N PRO A 249 8.44 31.00 6.50
CA PRO A 249 8.68 30.74 7.92
C PRO A 249 7.91 29.50 8.37
N GLY A 250 8.60 28.52 8.94
CA GLY A 250 8.01 27.23 9.28
C GLY A 250 8.08 26.15 8.20
N GLY A 251 8.82 26.37 7.10
CA GLY A 251 9.00 25.39 6.00
C GLY A 251 9.65 24.04 6.39
N ALA A 252 10.04 23.87 7.67
CA ALA A 252 10.43 22.58 8.24
C ALA A 252 9.23 21.75 8.74
N TRP A 253 8.03 22.33 8.82
CA TRP A 253 6.77 21.63 9.09
C TRP A 253 6.13 21.27 7.75
N SER A 254 6.16 19.99 7.40
CA SER A 254 5.52 19.47 6.19
C SER A 254 3.99 19.60 6.31
N LEU A 255 3.43 20.70 5.81
CA LEU A 255 2.00 20.82 5.57
C LEU A 255 1.66 20.18 4.23
N ALA A 256 0.88 19.11 4.25
CA ALA A 256 0.17 18.62 3.08
C ALA A 256 -1.14 19.41 2.94
N VAL A 257 -1.07 20.69 2.56
CA VAL A 257 -2.27 21.36 2.03
C VAL A 257 -2.50 20.81 0.63
N ARG A 258 -3.39 19.85 0.50
CA ARG A 258 -3.94 19.41 -0.79
C ARG A 258 -5.43 19.73 -0.77
N SER A 259 -5.80 20.74 -1.56
CA SER A 259 -7.20 21.05 -1.83
C SER A 259 -7.64 20.23 -3.02
N THR A 260 -8.65 19.39 -2.83
CA THR A 260 -9.50 18.91 -3.91
C THR A 260 -10.71 19.84 -3.92
N VAL A 261 -10.81 20.67 -4.95
CA VAL A 261 -12.00 21.49 -5.19
C VAL A 261 -13.12 20.53 -5.63
N PRO A 262 -14.26 20.43 -4.91
CA PRO A 262 -15.39 19.67 -5.42
C PRO A 262 -15.86 20.30 -6.75
N PRO A 263 -16.22 19.50 -7.77
CA PRO A 263 -16.75 20.06 -9.00
C PRO A 263 -17.99 20.89 -8.70
N SER A 264 -17.87 22.18 -9.00
CA SER A 264 -18.85 23.27 -8.95
C SER A 264 -20.30 22.88 -8.67
N PHE A 265 -20.84 23.34 -7.54
CA PHE A 265 -22.27 23.59 -7.38
C PHE A 265 -22.70 24.62 -8.43
N ILE A 266 -23.29 24.14 -9.53
CA ILE A 266 -24.11 25.00 -10.38
C ILE A 266 -25.38 25.29 -9.58
N SER A 267 -25.43 26.46 -8.96
CA SER A 267 -26.66 27.05 -8.46
C SER A 267 -27.50 27.45 -9.66
N THR A 268 -28.42 26.60 -10.12
CA THR A 268 -29.54 27.03 -10.93
C THR A 268 -30.55 27.72 -10.02
N SER A 269 -30.62 29.04 -10.13
CA SER A 269 -31.83 29.81 -9.83
C SER A 269 -32.95 29.48 -10.81
#